data_AF-A0AAU1UMP8-F1
#
_entry.id   AF-A0AAU1UMP8-F1
#
_cell.length_a   1.000
_cell.length_b   1.000
_cell.length_c   1.000
_cell.angle_alpha   90.00
_cell.angle_beta   90.00
_cell.angle_gamma   90.00
#
_symmetry.space_group_name_H-M   'P 1'
#
loop_
_entity.id
_entity.type
_entity.pdbx_description
1 polymer ?
#
loop_
_entity_poly.entity_id
_entity_poly.type
_entity_poly.pdbx_seq_one_letter_code
_entity_poly.pdbx_strand_id
1 'polypeptide(L)'
;MRIPSEVRDQLALRFGVLFPHLNERQQRLALAAEARLLGHGGVRAVARAAAVSETTVRKGVFELEGGEDPLPDGRVRRDGGGRKSAEELDPLLVPALLALVEPDERGDPMSPLRWTTKSLRSLAGELTRQGHAASAPTVGRPLRENGFSLQANAKTLEGAQHPDRDAQFRYINNQVKDHQADGEPVVSVDTKKKEVVGEFKNAGRQWRPAGEPVRVDVHDFPGDALGKALPYGIYDLAANTGWVNVGTDHDTAAFAVESIRRWWNGQGRLDYPQARRLLITADAGGSNGYRTRAFKTELAAFAARTGLAVTVCHMPPGTSKWNKVEHRLFSAITMNWRGRPLNSHEVVVKSIAATTTRTGLTVHAELDTGAYPTGVKVSDAELNAVPVTGHAFHGEWNYTVHPHPAGPAGPTGPAPGPTAVFDRGALSHPALTGMTSIALTELTETLTADWQTLQKQDAVTRRDGRERRRAPGGGRKAKLDLADRVLVTVLQQNLALPPTVLAHLFAVSKDTIRHATSEIRRLMDQHAHTPRPPAAHLNTLAGLLVHAAAHGATLTTETKPAS
;
A
#
# COMPACT_ATOMS: atom_id res chain seq x y z
N MET A 1 23.31 58.72 53.41
CA MET A 1 23.02 57.75 54.49
C MET A 1 23.73 56.43 54.20
N ARG A 2 24.38 55.81 55.19
CA ARG A 2 24.88 54.43 55.05
C ARG A 2 23.71 53.47 55.22
N ILE A 3 23.50 52.56 54.27
CA ILE A 3 22.50 51.50 54.40
C ILE A 3 22.87 50.61 55.61
N PRO A 4 21.95 50.38 56.57
CA PRO A 4 22.20 49.59 57.78
C PRO A 4 22.80 48.21 57.47
N SER A 5 23.58 47.65 58.40
CA SER A 5 24.11 46.28 58.25
C SER A 5 23.00 45.25 58.20
N GLU A 6 21.97 45.40 59.04
CA GLU A 6 20.82 44.49 59.11
C GLU A 6 20.11 44.34 57.75
N VAL A 7 19.93 45.45 57.01
CA VAL A 7 19.35 45.43 55.67
C VAL A 7 20.25 44.66 54.69
N ARG A 8 21.58 44.79 54.81
CA ARG A 8 22.53 44.04 53.96
C ARG A 8 22.53 42.55 54.28
N ASP A 9 22.37 42.18 55.54
CA ASP A 9 22.32 40.78 55.98
C ASP A 9 21.02 40.11 55.51
N GLN A 10 19.89 40.82 55.58
CA GLN A 10 18.61 40.35 55.03
C GLN A 10 18.67 40.14 53.50
N LEU A 11 19.33 41.05 52.77
CA LEU A 11 19.55 40.90 51.34
C LEU A 11 20.41 39.66 51.02
N ALA A 12 21.50 39.45 51.77
CA ALA A 12 22.37 38.30 51.57
C ALA A 12 21.62 36.97 51.78
N LEU A 13 20.77 36.90 52.82
CA LEU A 13 19.93 35.73 53.09
C LEU A 13 18.91 35.49 51.97
N ARG A 14 18.22 36.55 51.52
CA ARG A 14 17.27 36.48 50.40
C ARG A 14 17.93 35.98 49.11
N PHE A 15 19.10 36.50 48.77
CA PHE A 15 19.82 36.09 47.56
C PHE A 15 20.34 34.65 47.65
N GLY A 16 20.83 34.23 48.81
CA GLY A 16 21.28 32.85 49.04
C GLY A 16 20.18 31.81 48.80
N VAL A 17 18.94 32.13 49.15
CA VAL A 17 17.78 31.24 48.93
C VAL A 17 17.27 31.31 47.47
N LEU A 18 17.17 32.50 46.90
CA LEU A 18 16.53 32.67 45.58
C LEU A 18 17.44 32.32 44.40
N PHE A 19 18.74 32.63 44.47
CA PHE A 19 19.63 32.51 43.31
C PHE A 19 19.72 31.11 42.71
N PRO A 20 19.78 30.01 43.50
CA PRO A 20 19.81 28.65 42.93
C PRO A 20 18.61 28.32 42.03
N HIS A 21 17.49 29.03 42.16
CA HIS A 21 16.26 28.79 41.41
C HIS A 21 16.05 29.76 40.24
N LEU A 22 16.94 30.73 40.05
CA LEU A 22 16.80 31.79 39.06
C LEU A 22 17.91 31.72 38.01
N ASN A 23 17.56 32.00 36.75
CA ASN A 23 18.56 32.18 35.69
C ASN A 23 19.30 33.52 35.82
N GLU A 24 20.41 33.67 35.08
CA GLU A 24 21.31 34.83 35.17
C GLU A 24 20.59 36.18 34.99
N ARG A 25 19.60 36.25 34.10
CA ARG A 25 18.81 37.47 33.88
C ARG A 25 17.86 37.72 35.05
N GLN A 26 17.16 36.70 35.53
CA GLN A 26 16.25 36.80 36.66
C GLN A 26 16.97 37.25 37.94
N GLN A 27 18.15 36.70 38.22
CA GLN A 27 18.99 37.14 39.33
C GLN A 27 19.36 38.64 39.20
N ARG A 28 19.74 39.08 38.00
CA ARG A 28 20.10 40.49 37.72
C ARG A 28 18.92 41.45 37.92
N LEU A 29 17.71 41.06 37.51
CA LEU A 29 16.50 41.87 37.71
C LEU A 29 16.10 41.92 39.19
N ALA A 30 16.23 40.82 39.93
CA ALA A 30 16.00 40.80 41.37
C ALA A 30 16.96 41.73 42.11
N LEU A 31 18.26 41.69 41.77
CA LEU A 31 19.27 42.61 42.30
C LEU A 31 18.92 44.08 42.00
N ALA A 32 18.46 44.36 40.78
CA ALA A 32 18.09 45.70 40.37
C ALA A 32 16.86 46.24 41.10
N ALA A 33 15.85 45.39 41.34
CA ALA A 33 14.66 45.76 42.09
C ALA A 33 15.02 46.19 43.53
N GLU A 34 15.85 45.41 44.22
CA GLU A 34 16.34 45.75 45.56
C GLU A 34 17.19 47.03 45.55
N ALA A 35 18.04 47.21 44.54
CA ALA A 35 18.87 48.40 44.42
C ALA A 35 18.03 49.67 44.20
N ARG A 36 16.92 49.58 43.46
CA ARG A 36 15.96 50.69 43.25
C ARG A 36 15.21 51.03 44.53
N LEU A 37 14.75 50.02 45.28
CA LEU A 37 14.03 50.22 46.55
C LEU A 37 14.88 50.95 47.61
N LEU A 38 16.19 50.68 47.63
CA LEU A 38 17.12 51.28 48.59
C LEU A 38 17.60 52.68 48.18
N GLY A 39 17.33 53.11 46.95
CA GLY A 39 17.71 54.44 46.45
C GLY A 39 19.22 54.71 46.48
N HIS A 40 19.61 55.88 47.00
CA HIS A 40 21.01 56.33 46.96
C HIS A 40 21.94 55.40 47.77
N GLY A 41 22.88 54.75 47.07
CA GLY A 41 23.79 53.75 47.64
C GLY A 41 23.31 52.29 47.55
N GLY A 42 22.09 52.06 47.05
CA GLY A 42 21.49 50.73 46.89
C GLY A 42 22.32 49.78 46.02
N VAL A 43 22.83 50.27 44.89
CA VAL A 43 23.69 49.48 43.98
C VAL A 43 24.90 48.87 44.71
N ARG A 44 25.59 49.68 45.52
CA ARG A 44 26.78 49.26 46.26
C ARG A 44 26.44 48.32 47.42
N ALA A 45 25.31 48.54 48.10
CA ALA A 45 24.85 47.66 49.17
C ALA A 45 24.44 46.29 48.64
N VAL A 46 23.67 46.26 47.56
CA VAL A 46 23.19 45.02 46.91
C VAL A 46 24.34 44.24 46.30
N ALA A 47 25.29 44.90 45.61
CA ALA A 47 26.46 44.24 45.04
C ALA A 47 27.30 43.53 46.12
N ARG A 48 27.48 44.16 47.29
CA ARG A 48 28.19 43.57 48.43
C ARG A 48 27.43 42.41 49.05
N ALA A 49 26.12 42.54 49.26
CA ALA A 49 25.29 41.50 49.85
C ALA A 49 25.20 40.24 48.95
N ALA A 50 25.20 40.42 47.63
CA ALA A 50 25.13 39.33 46.66
C ALA A 50 26.50 38.83 46.17
N ALA A 51 27.61 39.42 46.63
CA ALA A 51 28.96 39.15 46.16
C ALA A 51 29.13 39.24 44.62
N VAL A 52 28.50 40.24 44.00
CA VAL A 52 28.59 40.52 42.55
C VAL A 52 29.17 41.89 42.27
N SER A 53 29.51 42.17 41.02
CA SER A 53 30.00 43.50 40.63
C SER A 53 28.90 44.58 40.71
N GLU A 54 29.25 45.80 41.12
CA GLU A 54 28.35 46.96 41.06
C GLU A 54 27.86 47.21 39.62
N THR A 55 28.68 46.88 38.62
CA THR A 55 28.34 46.97 37.20
C THR A 55 27.17 46.05 36.83
N THR A 56 27.13 44.83 37.38
CA THR A 56 26.04 43.87 37.15
C THR A 56 24.71 44.40 37.69
N VAL A 57 24.73 44.97 38.91
CA VAL A 57 23.55 45.54 39.55
C VAL A 57 23.08 46.79 38.78
N ARG A 58 24.01 47.69 38.42
CA ARG A 58 23.71 48.89 37.64
C ARG A 58 23.12 48.56 36.27
N LYS A 59 23.64 47.52 35.60
CA LYS A 59 23.09 47.03 34.34
C LYS A 59 21.63 46.57 34.50
N GLY A 60 21.32 45.83 35.55
CA GLY A 60 19.93 45.46 35.85
C GLY A 60 19.02 46.66 36.14
N VAL A 61 19.52 47.69 36.83
CA VAL A 61 18.76 48.93 37.09
C VAL A 61 18.42 49.63 35.77
N PHE A 62 19.40 49.79 34.88
CA PHE A 62 19.15 50.34 33.54
C PHE A 62 18.18 49.48 32.72
N GLU A 63 18.27 48.15 32.81
CA GLU A 63 17.33 47.23 32.15
C GLU A 63 15.87 47.43 32.67
N LEU A 64 15.68 47.69 33.97
CA LEU A 64 14.36 47.96 34.55
C LEU A 64 13.84 49.38 34.30
N GLU A 65 14.73 50.36 34.14
CA GLU A 65 14.37 51.76 33.84
C GLU A 65 14.10 51.98 32.35
N GLY A 66 14.72 51.19 31.48
CA GLY A 66 14.52 51.23 30.03
C GLY A 66 13.13 50.80 29.56
N GLY A 67 12.26 50.33 30.47
CA GLY A 67 10.86 50.01 30.16
C GLY A 67 10.68 48.89 29.14
N GLU A 68 11.68 48.03 28.96
CA GLU A 68 11.63 46.96 27.97
C GLU A 68 10.67 45.85 28.39
N ASP A 69 9.87 45.35 27.43
CA ASP A 69 8.96 44.24 27.65
C ASP A 69 9.70 42.98 28.13
N PRO A 70 9.03 42.10 28.92
CA PRO A 70 9.58 40.81 29.29
C PRO A 70 10.00 40.01 28.05
N LEU A 71 11.22 39.44 28.09
CA LEU A 71 11.64 38.50 27.04
C LEU A 71 10.67 37.30 26.99
N PRO A 72 10.46 36.71 25.80
CA PRO A 72 9.63 35.51 25.65
C PRO A 72 10.07 34.38 26.59
N ASP A 73 9.10 33.57 27.03
CA ASP A 73 9.31 32.46 27.97
C ASP A 73 10.49 31.56 27.54
N GLY A 74 11.39 31.30 28.49
CA GLY A 74 12.59 30.47 28.28
C GLY A 74 13.81 31.21 27.70
N ARG A 75 13.70 32.50 27.34
CA ARG A 75 14.81 33.26 26.74
C ARG A 75 15.56 34.13 27.76
N VAL A 76 16.83 33.80 28.01
CA VAL A 76 17.70 34.52 28.97
C VAL A 76 18.46 35.70 28.32
N ARG A 77 18.73 35.63 27.01
CA ARG A 77 19.53 36.63 26.27
C ARG A 77 18.71 37.25 25.14
N ARG A 78 18.96 38.54 24.85
CA ARG A 78 18.36 39.25 23.71
C ARG A 78 18.76 38.60 22.38
N ASP A 79 17.99 38.89 21.33
CA ASP A 79 18.38 38.59 19.95
C ASP A 79 19.81 39.09 19.67
N GLY A 80 20.64 38.23 19.07
CA GLY A 80 22.07 38.49 18.85
C GLY A 80 23.00 38.20 20.03
N GLY A 81 22.49 37.88 21.23
CA GLY A 81 23.30 37.56 22.43
C GLY A 81 23.79 36.10 22.53
N GLY A 82 23.59 35.30 21.47
CA GLY A 82 23.94 33.88 21.41
C GLY A 82 25.36 33.63 20.91
N ARG A 83 25.77 32.35 20.92
CA ARG A 83 26.97 31.92 20.18
C ARG A 83 26.71 32.20 18.69
N LYS A 84 27.64 32.93 18.05
CA LYS A 84 27.62 33.15 16.60
C LYS A 84 27.49 31.82 15.87
N SER A 85 26.72 31.80 14.80
CA SER A 85 26.52 30.57 14.04
C SER A 85 27.84 30.13 13.39
N ALA A 86 27.96 28.85 13.02
CA ALA A 86 29.19 28.37 12.39
C ALA A 86 29.48 29.07 11.06
N GLU A 87 28.44 29.50 10.35
CA GLU A 87 28.53 30.24 9.09
C GLU A 87 28.99 31.70 9.30
N GLU A 88 28.67 32.29 10.46
CA GLU A 88 29.16 33.63 10.82
C GLU A 88 30.64 33.61 11.26
N LEU A 89 31.08 32.52 11.87
CA LEU A 89 32.47 32.34 12.30
C LEU A 89 33.37 31.89 11.15
N ASP A 90 32.81 31.18 10.18
CA ASP A 90 33.50 30.67 9.01
C ASP A 90 32.69 30.97 7.74
N PRO A 91 32.91 32.16 7.14
CA PRO A 91 32.19 32.59 5.93
C PRO A 91 32.41 31.67 4.72
N LEU A 92 33.46 30.85 4.73
CA LEU A 92 33.80 29.92 3.64
C LEU A 92 33.13 28.55 3.79
N LEU A 93 32.50 28.27 4.93
CA LEU A 93 31.84 27.00 5.22
C LEU A 93 30.72 26.68 4.21
N VAL A 94 29.88 27.66 3.88
CA VAL A 94 28.77 27.47 2.93
C VAL A 94 29.28 27.29 1.49
N PRO A 95 30.20 28.12 0.97
CA PRO A 95 30.85 27.87 -0.31
C PRO A 95 31.52 26.48 -0.42
N ALA A 96 32.28 26.07 0.61
CA ALA A 96 32.93 24.75 0.64
C ALA A 96 31.90 23.61 0.68
N LEU A 97 30.80 23.79 1.42
CA LEU A 97 29.70 22.82 1.47
C LEU A 97 29.01 22.67 0.11
N LEU A 98 28.75 23.77 -0.59
CA LEU A 98 28.15 23.73 -1.93
C LEU A 98 29.10 23.07 -2.93
N ALA A 99 30.40 23.37 -2.89
CA ALA A 99 31.41 22.71 -3.73
C ALA A 99 31.48 21.18 -3.50
N LEU A 100 31.18 20.71 -2.29
CA LEU A 100 31.13 19.27 -1.97
C LEU A 100 29.88 18.54 -2.47
N VAL A 101 28.83 19.32 -2.75
CA VAL A 101 27.52 18.87 -3.22
C VAL A 101 27.37 19.07 -4.74
N GLU A 102 28.15 19.98 -5.32
CA GLU A 102 28.22 20.31 -6.75
C GLU A 102 29.67 20.16 -7.27
N PRO A 103 30.21 18.94 -7.42
CA PRO A 103 31.48 18.77 -8.11
C PRO A 103 31.23 18.78 -9.63
N ASP A 104 31.70 19.85 -10.27
CA ASP A 104 31.82 20.14 -11.71
C ASP A 104 30.62 20.83 -12.42
N GLU A 105 30.60 22.17 -12.41
CA GLU A 105 31.02 23.00 -13.57
C GLU A 105 31.01 24.51 -13.21
N ARG A 106 32.09 25.20 -13.57
CA ARG A 106 32.20 26.65 -13.50
C ARG A 106 31.22 27.28 -14.50
N GLY A 107 30.22 28.03 -14.01
CA GLY A 107 29.69 29.19 -14.75
C GLY A 107 28.31 29.09 -15.42
N ASP A 108 27.34 28.32 -14.92
CA ASP A 108 25.93 28.47 -15.37
C ASP A 108 24.97 28.64 -14.17
N PRO A 109 24.31 29.81 -14.02
CA PRO A 109 23.31 30.06 -12.98
C PRO A 109 22.03 29.21 -13.10
N MET A 110 21.83 28.43 -14.19
CA MET A 110 20.55 27.81 -14.54
C MET A 110 20.53 26.28 -14.65
N SER A 111 21.51 25.54 -14.11
CA SER A 111 21.50 24.07 -14.18
C SER A 111 20.56 23.42 -13.13
N PRO A 112 19.52 22.63 -13.53
CA PRO A 112 18.44 22.18 -12.64
C PRO A 112 18.70 20.84 -11.91
N LEU A 113 19.89 20.26 -11.99
CA LEU A 113 20.17 18.95 -11.39
C LEU A 113 21.28 19.04 -10.33
N ARG A 114 20.88 19.49 -9.13
CA ARG A 114 21.73 19.54 -7.93
C ARG A 114 21.49 18.28 -7.09
N TRP A 115 22.41 17.31 -7.12
CA TRP A 115 22.26 16.07 -6.34
C TRP A 115 23.58 15.60 -5.74
N THR A 116 23.55 15.23 -4.47
CA THR A 116 24.66 14.57 -3.78
C THR A 116 24.20 13.26 -3.17
N THR A 117 25.01 12.21 -3.31
CA THR A 117 24.77 10.90 -2.66
C THR A 117 25.41 10.82 -1.26
N LYS A 118 26.09 11.89 -0.82
CA LYS A 118 26.80 11.95 0.47
C LYS A 118 25.82 12.25 1.61
N SER A 119 25.93 11.49 2.70
CA SER A 119 25.16 11.77 3.92
C SER A 119 25.63 13.05 4.62
N LEU A 120 24.79 13.67 5.45
CA LEU A 120 25.15 14.85 6.25
C LEU A 120 26.41 14.64 7.11
N ARG A 121 26.61 13.42 7.63
CA ARG A 121 27.83 13.08 8.39
C ARG A 121 29.08 12.99 7.51
N SER A 122 28.92 12.51 6.28
CA SER A 122 30.02 12.47 5.31
C SER A 122 30.41 13.87 4.84
N LEU A 123 29.42 14.76 4.62
CA LEU A 123 29.67 16.16 4.26
C LEU A 123 30.33 16.91 5.42
N ALA A 124 29.83 16.74 6.65
CA ALA A 124 30.45 17.32 7.85
C ALA A 124 31.90 16.86 8.05
N GLY A 125 32.17 15.57 7.88
CA GLY A 125 33.53 15.03 8.00
C GLY A 125 34.49 15.53 6.93
N GLU A 126 34.00 15.75 5.71
CA GLU A 126 34.80 16.30 4.61
C GLU A 126 35.07 17.81 4.79
N LEU A 127 34.06 18.58 5.19
CA LEU A 127 34.23 19.98 5.57
C LEU A 127 35.26 20.15 6.69
N THR A 128 35.17 19.31 7.72
CA THR A 128 36.11 19.34 8.84
C THR A 128 37.54 19.02 8.35
N ARG A 129 37.71 18.09 7.40
CA ARG A 129 39.01 17.82 6.76
C ARG A 129 39.54 19.00 5.95
N GLN A 130 38.66 19.80 5.36
CA GLN A 130 39.00 21.00 4.59
C GLN A 130 39.24 22.24 5.48
N GLY A 131 39.17 22.09 6.81
CA GLY A 131 39.40 23.18 7.77
C GLY A 131 38.12 23.85 8.28
N HIS A 132 36.95 23.45 7.78
CA HIS A 132 35.65 24.00 8.17
C HIS A 132 34.99 23.10 9.23
N ALA A 133 35.20 23.42 10.52
CA ALA A 133 34.69 22.60 11.61
C ALA A 133 33.15 22.59 11.65
N ALA A 134 32.53 21.48 11.21
CA ALA A 134 31.09 21.37 11.06
C ALA A 134 30.55 20.03 11.60
N SER A 135 29.39 20.08 12.25
CA SER A 135 28.65 18.88 12.68
C SER A 135 27.52 18.55 11.68
N ALA A 136 27.00 17.32 11.67
CA ALA A 136 25.91 16.94 10.77
C ALA A 136 24.64 17.83 10.90
N PRO A 137 24.20 18.26 12.11
CA PRO A 137 23.16 19.28 12.26
C PRO A 137 23.53 20.64 11.66
N THR A 138 24.78 21.07 11.84
CA THR A 138 25.31 22.33 11.29
C THR A 138 25.35 22.31 9.77
N VAL A 139 25.50 21.15 9.13
CA VAL A 139 25.44 21.00 7.67
C VAL A 139 24.00 20.92 7.16
N GLY A 140 23.10 20.30 7.93
CA GLY A 140 21.72 20.08 7.50
C GLY A 140 20.89 21.36 7.35
N ARG A 141 21.17 22.40 8.14
CA ARG A 141 20.45 23.69 8.05
C ARG A 141 20.85 24.50 6.81
N PRO A 142 22.13 24.79 6.53
CA PRO A 142 22.56 25.47 5.30
C PRO A 142 22.10 24.78 4.03
N LEU A 143 22.09 23.43 3.99
CA LEU A 143 21.55 22.70 2.84
C LEU A 143 20.07 23.00 2.59
N ARG A 144 19.24 23.03 3.64
CA ARG A 144 17.82 23.37 3.51
C ARG A 144 17.60 24.83 3.09
N GLU A 145 18.37 25.75 3.66
CA GLU A 145 18.35 27.17 3.29
C GLU A 145 18.77 27.39 1.83
N ASN A 146 19.62 26.52 1.28
CA ASN A 146 20.04 26.52 -0.13
C ASN A 146 19.17 25.62 -1.04
N GLY A 147 17.97 25.25 -0.61
CA GLY A 147 16.99 24.54 -1.43
C GLY A 147 17.22 23.03 -1.56
N PHE A 148 18.20 22.46 -0.86
CA PHE A 148 18.42 21.02 -0.84
C PHE A 148 17.45 20.35 0.14
N SER A 149 16.83 19.27 -0.33
CA SER A 149 15.98 18.41 0.48
C SER A 149 16.35 16.96 0.24
N LEU A 150 16.02 16.08 1.18
CA LEU A 150 16.18 14.64 1.01
C LEU A 150 15.20 14.17 -0.06
N GLN A 151 15.70 14.02 -1.28
CA GLN A 151 14.94 13.47 -2.40
C GLN A 151 15.33 12.01 -2.59
N ALA A 152 14.34 11.13 -2.58
CA ALA A 152 14.52 9.75 -3.04
C ALA A 152 14.26 9.70 -4.54
N ASN A 153 14.99 8.84 -5.28
CA ASN A 153 14.67 8.58 -6.68
C ASN A 153 13.22 8.10 -6.78
N ALA A 154 12.34 8.94 -7.32
CA ALA A 154 10.96 8.59 -7.55
C ALA A 154 10.86 7.91 -8.93
N LYS A 155 10.50 6.62 -8.94
CA LYS A 155 10.04 5.95 -10.17
C LYS A 155 8.66 6.51 -10.50
N THR A 156 8.61 7.64 -11.21
CA THR A 156 7.38 8.35 -11.61
C THR A 156 6.98 8.09 -13.06
N LEU A 157 7.82 7.43 -13.85
CA LEU A 157 7.46 6.92 -15.18
C LEU A 157 6.72 5.57 -15.05
N GLU A 158 5.58 5.56 -14.35
CA GLU A 158 4.60 4.48 -14.49
C GLU A 158 3.55 4.93 -15.52
N GLY A 159 3.24 4.04 -16.47
CA GLY A 159 2.27 4.28 -17.54
C GLY A 159 0.88 4.70 -17.01
N ALA A 160 0.02 5.13 -17.94
CA ALA A 160 -1.30 5.72 -17.70
C ALA A 160 -1.93 5.35 -16.35
N GLN A 161 -2.14 6.36 -15.49
CA GLN A 161 -2.79 6.17 -14.18
C GLN A 161 -4.10 5.40 -14.36
N HIS A 162 -4.21 4.23 -13.73
CA HIS A 162 -5.48 3.49 -13.75
C HIS A 162 -6.57 4.37 -13.11
N PRO A 163 -7.71 4.61 -13.78
CA PRO A 163 -8.75 5.54 -13.30
C PRO A 163 -9.24 5.17 -11.89
N ASP A 164 -9.27 3.89 -11.56
CA ASP A 164 -9.76 3.39 -10.26
C ASP A 164 -8.67 3.23 -9.19
N ARG A 165 -7.44 3.71 -9.42
CA ARG A 165 -6.32 3.50 -8.49
C ARG A 165 -6.64 3.97 -7.06
N ASP A 166 -7.13 5.19 -6.92
CA ASP A 166 -7.41 5.78 -5.61
C ASP A 166 -8.62 5.09 -4.93
N ALA A 167 -9.61 4.65 -5.71
CA ALA A 167 -10.74 3.87 -5.20
C ALA A 167 -10.29 2.49 -4.68
N GLN A 168 -9.36 1.82 -5.37
CA GLN A 168 -8.78 0.56 -4.91
C GLN A 168 -7.97 0.73 -3.62
N PHE A 169 -7.18 1.80 -3.48
CA PHE A 169 -6.49 2.07 -2.21
C PHE A 169 -7.45 2.32 -1.04
N ARG A 170 -8.55 3.06 -1.28
CA ARG A 170 -9.59 3.25 -0.25
C ARG A 170 -10.26 1.94 0.11
N TYR A 171 -10.56 1.09 -0.88
CA TYR A 171 -11.13 -0.22 -0.68
C TYR A 171 -10.25 -1.11 0.22
N ILE A 172 -8.97 -1.22 -0.12
CA ILE A 172 -7.98 -1.97 0.66
C ILE A 172 -7.91 -1.42 2.08
N ASN A 173 -7.82 -0.10 2.24
CA ASN A 173 -7.74 0.52 3.55
C ASN A 173 -8.98 0.25 4.43
N ASN A 174 -10.18 0.24 3.84
CA ASN A 174 -11.39 -0.13 4.56
C ASN A 174 -11.36 -1.60 5.00
N GLN A 175 -10.96 -2.52 4.11
CA GLN A 175 -10.79 -3.93 4.46
C GLN A 175 -9.78 -4.12 5.61
N VAL A 176 -8.66 -3.40 5.58
CA VAL A 176 -7.65 -3.44 6.64
C VAL A 176 -8.26 -2.99 7.98
N LYS A 177 -8.96 -1.87 7.99
CA LYS A 177 -9.62 -1.36 9.20
C LYS A 177 -10.66 -2.33 9.74
N ASP A 178 -11.47 -2.92 8.87
CA ASP A 178 -12.52 -3.86 9.27
C ASP A 178 -11.93 -5.12 9.91
N HIS A 179 -10.86 -5.69 9.33
CA HIS A 179 -10.19 -6.86 9.93
C HIS A 179 -9.50 -6.50 11.24
N GLN A 180 -8.81 -5.35 11.32
CA GLN A 180 -8.16 -4.91 12.55
C GLN A 180 -9.15 -4.64 13.69
N ALA A 181 -10.33 -4.09 13.36
CA ALA A 181 -11.39 -3.86 14.34
C ALA A 181 -11.92 -5.17 14.94
N ASP A 182 -11.97 -6.25 14.14
CA ASP A 182 -12.35 -7.59 14.57
C ASP A 182 -11.19 -8.36 15.28
N GLY A 183 -10.00 -7.76 15.38
CA GLY A 183 -8.80 -8.43 15.92
C GLY A 183 -8.24 -9.52 15.01
N GLU A 184 -8.54 -9.47 13.72
CA GLU A 184 -8.18 -10.47 12.72
C GLU A 184 -6.86 -10.10 12.03
N PRO A 185 -6.04 -11.08 11.61
CA PRO A 185 -4.73 -10.83 11.02
C PRO A 185 -4.81 -10.12 9.67
N VAL A 186 -3.91 -9.14 9.50
CA VAL A 186 -3.72 -8.42 8.24
C VAL A 186 -2.25 -8.44 7.86
N VAL A 187 -1.94 -9.09 6.73
CA VAL A 187 -0.58 -9.24 6.23
C VAL A 187 -0.40 -8.64 4.84
N SER A 188 0.77 -8.07 4.62
CA SER A 188 1.24 -7.61 3.32
C SER A 188 2.34 -8.55 2.84
N VAL A 189 2.20 -9.08 1.62
CA VAL A 189 3.07 -10.13 1.09
C VAL A 189 3.68 -9.75 -0.24
N ASP A 190 4.93 -10.12 -0.44
CA ASP A 190 5.63 -9.97 -1.72
C ASP A 190 6.93 -10.80 -1.76
N THR A 191 7.45 -11.06 -2.95
CA THR A 191 8.78 -11.67 -3.15
C THR A 191 9.82 -10.58 -3.37
N LYS A 192 10.86 -10.56 -2.55
CA LYS A 192 12.03 -9.70 -2.78
C LYS A 192 12.78 -10.14 -4.04
N LYS A 193 13.44 -9.19 -4.71
CA LYS A 193 14.42 -9.49 -5.77
C LYS A 193 15.34 -10.65 -5.35
N LYS A 194 15.54 -11.59 -6.28
CA LYS A 194 16.44 -12.74 -6.11
C LYS A 194 17.85 -12.25 -5.78
N GLU A 195 18.42 -12.74 -4.70
CA GLU A 195 19.78 -12.43 -4.29
C GLU A 195 20.71 -13.58 -4.72
N VAL A 196 21.87 -13.23 -5.27
CA VAL A 196 22.89 -14.22 -5.66
C VAL A 196 23.72 -14.55 -4.42
N VAL A 197 23.81 -15.83 -4.08
CA VAL A 197 24.58 -16.30 -2.92
C VAL A 197 26.02 -16.57 -3.35
N GLY A 198 26.98 -15.91 -2.71
CA GLY A 198 28.41 -16.01 -3.01
C GLY A 198 29.20 -14.80 -2.49
N GLU A 199 30.51 -14.78 -2.71
CA GLU A 199 31.39 -13.67 -2.31
C GLU A 199 31.23 -12.44 -3.24
N PHE A 200 30.00 -12.06 -3.56
CA PHE A 200 29.71 -10.96 -4.48
C PHE A 200 29.68 -9.61 -3.76
N LYS A 201 30.01 -8.55 -4.51
CA LYS A 201 30.01 -7.18 -4.00
C LYS A 201 28.59 -6.67 -3.77
N ASN A 202 28.18 -6.61 -2.51
CA ASN A 202 26.98 -5.88 -2.11
C ASN A 202 27.26 -4.39 -1.91
N ALA A 203 26.46 -3.52 -2.54
CA ALA A 203 26.59 -2.08 -2.41
C ALA A 203 26.42 -1.63 -0.94
N GLY A 204 27.41 -0.91 -0.41
CA GLY A 204 27.43 -0.41 0.97
C GLY A 204 28.84 -0.40 1.56
N ARG A 205 29.01 0.22 2.73
CA ARG A 205 30.27 0.20 3.50
C ARG A 205 29.96 -0.15 4.95
N GLN A 206 30.74 -1.05 5.55
CA GLN A 206 30.63 -1.41 6.96
C GLN A 206 31.92 -1.05 7.70
N TRP A 207 31.78 -0.72 8.98
CA TRP A 207 32.92 -0.50 9.87
C TRP A 207 33.57 -1.84 10.20
N ARG A 208 34.89 -1.91 10.04
CA ARG A 208 35.74 -3.05 10.38
C ARG A 208 37.07 -2.57 10.96
N PRO A 209 37.80 -3.43 11.69
CA PRO A 209 39.19 -3.16 12.06
C PRO A 209 40.00 -2.72 10.83
N ALA A 210 40.86 -1.71 11.03
CA ALA A 210 41.67 -1.17 9.95
C ALA A 210 42.59 -2.25 9.36
N GLY A 211 42.62 -2.38 8.04
CA GLY A 211 43.47 -3.35 7.33
C GLY A 211 42.80 -4.68 6.96
N GLU A 212 41.54 -4.92 7.35
CA GLU A 212 40.82 -6.19 7.10
C GLU A 212 39.55 -6.04 6.22
N PRO A 213 39.66 -5.58 4.96
CA PRO A 213 38.51 -5.58 4.06
C PRO A 213 38.06 -7.01 3.74
N VAL A 214 36.74 -7.23 3.63
CA VAL A 214 36.25 -8.50 3.09
C VAL A 214 36.61 -8.56 1.61
N ARG A 215 37.33 -9.60 1.22
CA ARG A 215 37.61 -9.88 -0.20
C ARG A 215 36.31 -10.39 -0.82
N VAL A 216 35.99 -9.84 -1.98
CA VAL A 216 34.82 -10.22 -2.79
C VAL A 216 35.32 -10.51 -4.19
N ASP A 217 34.69 -11.45 -4.88
CA ASP A 217 35.09 -11.84 -6.23
C ASP A 217 34.91 -10.68 -7.22
N VAL A 218 35.87 -10.57 -8.14
CA VAL A 218 35.95 -9.48 -9.14
C VAL A 218 34.91 -9.66 -10.26
N HIS A 219 34.32 -10.87 -10.37
CA HIS A 219 33.42 -11.25 -11.45
C HIS A 219 32.09 -11.77 -10.89
N ASP A 220 30.98 -11.07 -11.19
CA ASP A 220 29.61 -11.48 -10.89
C ASP A 220 29.10 -12.60 -11.83
N PHE A 221 29.96 -13.54 -12.24
CA PHE A 221 29.56 -14.68 -13.06
C PHE A 221 29.23 -15.88 -12.16
N PRO A 222 28.06 -16.51 -12.29
CA PRO A 222 27.69 -17.69 -11.50
C PRO A 222 28.46 -18.92 -11.99
N GLY A 223 29.76 -18.96 -11.72
CA GLY A 223 30.56 -20.18 -11.73
C GLY A 223 30.53 -20.78 -10.33
N ASP A 224 30.01 -22.00 -10.20
CA ASP A 224 29.95 -22.80 -8.96
C ASP A 224 29.36 -22.13 -7.70
N ALA A 225 28.52 -21.10 -7.87
CA ALA A 225 27.85 -20.41 -6.77
C ALA A 225 26.82 -21.32 -6.06
N LEU A 226 26.80 -21.26 -4.72
CA LEU A 226 25.95 -21.99 -3.76
C LEU A 226 24.42 -21.87 -3.96
N GLY A 227 23.94 -21.32 -5.08
CA GLY A 227 22.52 -21.16 -5.42
C GLY A 227 22.03 -19.71 -5.42
N LYS A 228 20.72 -19.52 -5.56
CA LYS A 228 20.02 -18.24 -5.45
C LYS A 228 19.15 -18.26 -4.20
N ALA A 229 19.14 -17.16 -3.46
CA ALA A 229 18.22 -16.97 -2.35
C ALA A 229 16.99 -16.16 -2.83
N LEU A 230 15.80 -16.66 -2.50
CA LEU A 230 14.51 -16.07 -2.82
C LEU A 230 13.79 -15.66 -1.54
N PRO A 231 13.99 -14.44 -1.02
CA PRO A 231 13.30 -14.00 0.19
C PRO A 231 11.85 -13.65 -0.12
N TYR A 232 10.90 -14.43 0.39
CA TYR A 232 9.47 -14.12 0.38
C TYR A 232 9.06 -13.52 1.72
N GLY A 233 8.56 -12.29 1.70
CA GLY A 233 8.23 -11.53 2.90
C GLY A 233 6.75 -11.54 3.22
N ILE A 234 6.43 -11.75 4.49
CA ILE A 234 5.12 -11.53 5.09
C ILE A 234 5.31 -10.45 6.16
N TYR A 235 4.67 -9.30 5.98
CA TYR A 235 4.67 -8.23 6.97
C TYR A 235 3.31 -8.15 7.65
N ASP A 236 3.27 -8.37 8.95
CA ASP A 236 2.07 -8.19 9.77
C ASP A 236 1.89 -6.71 10.12
N LEU A 237 0.77 -6.14 9.69
CA LEU A 237 0.49 -4.72 9.86
C LEU A 237 0.12 -4.35 11.31
N ALA A 238 -0.49 -5.27 12.06
CA ALA A 238 -0.96 -5.01 13.41
C ALA A 238 0.14 -5.30 14.44
N ALA A 239 0.83 -6.44 14.32
CA ALA A 239 1.94 -6.79 15.20
C ALA A 239 3.23 -6.03 14.88
N ASN A 240 3.33 -5.42 13.70
CA ASN A 240 4.54 -4.79 13.18
C ASN A 240 5.73 -5.76 13.19
N THR A 241 5.49 -7.01 12.78
CA THR A 241 6.49 -8.07 12.69
C THR A 241 6.67 -8.51 11.24
N GLY A 242 7.86 -8.97 10.90
CA GLY A 242 8.19 -9.54 9.60
C GLY A 242 8.50 -11.02 9.71
N TRP A 243 8.02 -11.80 8.76
CA TRP A 243 8.45 -13.18 8.54
C TRP A 243 9.00 -13.30 7.13
N VAL A 244 10.18 -13.89 6.97
CA VAL A 244 10.81 -14.07 5.67
C VAL A 244 11.17 -15.52 5.45
N ASN A 245 10.52 -16.13 4.46
CA ASN A 245 10.88 -17.46 3.98
C ASN A 245 11.95 -17.32 2.89
N VAL A 246 13.13 -17.89 3.07
CA VAL A 246 14.25 -17.81 2.12
C VAL A 246 14.29 -19.09 1.31
N GLY A 247 13.70 -19.07 0.11
CA GLY A 247 13.66 -20.21 -0.78
C GLY A 247 14.95 -20.39 -1.58
N THR A 248 15.30 -21.64 -1.90
CA THR A 248 16.48 -21.98 -2.72
C THR A 248 16.17 -22.42 -4.16
N ASP A 249 14.88 -22.61 -4.49
CA ASP A 249 14.45 -23.17 -5.78
C ASP A 249 13.82 -22.09 -6.70
N HIS A 250 12.48 -22.03 -6.82
CA HIS A 250 11.79 -21.09 -7.70
C HIS A 250 10.70 -20.28 -6.98
N ASP A 251 10.53 -19.03 -7.42
CA ASP A 251 9.43 -18.16 -6.99
C ASP A 251 8.14 -18.58 -7.72
N THR A 252 7.40 -19.49 -7.10
CA THR A 252 6.13 -20.04 -7.61
C THR A 252 4.97 -19.73 -6.68
N ALA A 253 3.74 -19.92 -7.16
CA ALA A 253 2.55 -19.77 -6.33
C ALA A 253 2.54 -20.70 -5.10
N ALA A 254 3.06 -21.92 -5.26
CA ALA A 254 3.22 -22.87 -4.16
C ALA A 254 4.21 -22.37 -3.12
N PHE A 255 5.33 -21.79 -3.55
CA PHE A 255 6.31 -21.16 -2.65
C PHE A 255 5.73 -19.96 -1.90
N ALA A 256 4.96 -19.10 -2.58
CA ALA A 256 4.30 -17.96 -1.97
C ALA A 256 3.32 -18.40 -0.85
N VAL A 257 2.48 -19.39 -1.13
CA VAL A 257 1.52 -19.90 -0.13
C VAL A 257 2.19 -20.72 0.96
N GLU A 258 3.25 -21.47 0.67
CA GLU A 258 4.04 -22.14 1.71
C GLU A 258 4.70 -21.12 2.65
N SER A 259 5.15 -19.97 2.13
CA SER A 259 5.68 -18.89 2.95
C SER A 259 4.62 -18.33 3.92
N ILE A 260 3.39 -18.14 3.44
CA ILE A 260 2.24 -17.76 4.29
C ILE A 260 1.93 -18.87 5.31
N ARG A 261 1.98 -20.14 4.90
CA ARG A 261 1.73 -21.31 5.75
C ARG A 261 2.74 -21.42 6.89
N ARG A 262 4.03 -21.20 6.61
CA ARG A 262 5.10 -21.18 7.61
C ARG A 262 4.92 -20.04 8.61
N TRP A 263 4.65 -18.83 8.14
CA TRP A 263 4.33 -17.71 9.02
C TRP A 263 3.13 -18.03 9.93
N TRP A 264 2.04 -18.56 9.36
CA TRP A 264 0.85 -18.90 10.15
C TRP A 264 1.15 -19.94 11.23
N ASN A 265 1.88 -21.01 10.89
CA ASN A 265 2.19 -22.08 11.83
C ASN A 265 3.22 -21.67 12.89
N GLY A 266 4.19 -20.82 12.52
CA GLY A 266 5.28 -20.37 13.38
C GLY A 266 4.87 -19.26 14.34
N GLN A 267 4.10 -18.28 13.86
CA GLN A 267 3.75 -17.09 14.66
C GLN A 267 2.28 -16.69 14.53
N GLY A 268 1.72 -16.64 13.31
CA GLY A 268 0.38 -16.06 13.08
C GLY A 268 -0.74 -16.69 13.93
N ARG A 269 -0.80 -18.02 14.04
CA ARG A 269 -1.82 -18.69 14.87
C ARG A 269 -1.66 -18.47 16.38
N LEU A 270 -0.45 -18.12 16.82
CA LEU A 270 -0.15 -17.84 18.23
C LEU A 270 -0.58 -16.41 18.57
N ASP A 271 -0.31 -15.46 17.67
CA ASP A 271 -0.67 -14.06 17.83
C ASP A 271 -2.19 -13.85 17.65
N TYR A 272 -2.84 -14.65 16.81
CA TYR A 272 -4.27 -14.57 16.51
C TYR A 272 -4.99 -15.92 16.74
N PRO A 273 -5.12 -16.38 18.00
CA PRO A 273 -5.66 -17.71 18.31
C PRO A 273 -7.16 -17.87 18.02
N GLN A 274 -7.90 -16.77 17.88
CA GLN A 274 -9.34 -16.74 17.60
C GLN A 274 -9.65 -16.29 16.17
N ALA A 275 -8.63 -16.17 15.31
CA ALA A 275 -8.83 -15.69 13.96
C ALA A 275 -9.74 -16.63 13.16
N ARG A 276 -10.71 -16.03 12.47
CA ARG A 276 -11.60 -16.71 11.52
C ARG A 276 -11.34 -16.25 10.09
N ARG A 277 -10.66 -15.13 9.90
CA ARG A 277 -10.44 -14.49 8.61
C ARG A 277 -9.03 -13.90 8.53
N LEU A 278 -8.42 -14.00 7.37
CA LEU A 278 -7.09 -13.45 7.10
C LEU A 278 -7.19 -12.50 5.91
N LEU A 279 -6.69 -11.27 6.08
CA LEU A 279 -6.53 -10.34 4.96
C LEU A 279 -5.09 -10.35 4.45
N ILE A 280 -4.92 -10.58 3.15
CA ILE A 280 -3.66 -10.53 2.44
C ILE A 280 -3.70 -9.38 1.44
N THR A 281 -2.80 -8.40 1.59
CA THR A 281 -2.55 -7.40 0.55
C THR A 281 -1.34 -7.81 -0.26
N ALA A 282 -1.48 -7.91 -1.59
CA ALA A 282 -0.44 -8.40 -2.48
C ALA A 282 -0.32 -7.53 -3.73
N ASP A 283 0.80 -7.62 -4.42
CA ASP A 283 0.93 -7.02 -5.74
C ASP A 283 0.18 -7.82 -6.80
N ALA A 284 -0.07 -7.20 -7.96
CA ALA A 284 -0.83 -7.80 -9.05
C ALA A 284 0.00 -8.69 -10.00
N GLY A 285 1.29 -8.92 -9.71
CA GLY A 285 2.22 -9.64 -10.58
C GLY A 285 2.90 -10.83 -9.90
N GLY A 286 3.70 -11.61 -10.64
CA GLY A 286 4.53 -12.67 -10.07
C GLY A 286 3.75 -13.90 -9.57
N SER A 287 4.33 -14.57 -8.57
CA SER A 287 3.83 -15.83 -7.99
C SER A 287 2.50 -15.68 -7.25
N ASN A 288 2.23 -14.51 -6.68
CA ASN A 288 1.00 -14.14 -5.99
C ASN A 288 0.05 -13.30 -6.86
N GLY A 289 0.25 -13.22 -8.17
CA GLY A 289 -0.60 -12.42 -9.05
C GLY A 289 -2.07 -12.87 -9.10
N TYR A 290 -2.98 -11.91 -9.27
CA TYR A 290 -4.44 -12.15 -9.25
C TYR A 290 -4.96 -13.09 -10.37
N ARG A 291 -4.21 -13.23 -11.46
CA ARG A 291 -4.51 -14.12 -12.59
C ARG A 291 -3.97 -15.55 -12.38
N THR A 292 -3.12 -15.75 -11.39
CA THR A 292 -2.42 -17.00 -11.17
C THR A 292 -3.37 -18.04 -10.58
N ARG A 293 -3.77 -19.02 -11.40
CA ARG A 293 -4.67 -20.11 -11.00
C ARG A 293 -4.09 -20.93 -9.85
N ALA A 294 -2.81 -21.28 -9.95
CA ALA A 294 -2.08 -22.02 -8.92
C ALA A 294 -2.12 -21.30 -7.56
N PHE A 295 -2.05 -19.97 -7.55
CA PHE A 295 -2.12 -19.20 -6.31
C PHE A 295 -3.47 -19.36 -5.61
N LYS A 296 -4.57 -19.29 -6.36
CA LYS A 296 -5.92 -19.51 -5.81
C LYS A 296 -6.13 -20.93 -5.32
N THR A 297 -5.64 -21.93 -6.05
CA THR A 297 -5.72 -23.35 -5.65
C THR A 297 -4.92 -23.62 -4.37
N GLU A 298 -3.70 -23.12 -4.28
CA GLU A 298 -2.86 -23.26 -3.09
C GLU A 298 -3.47 -22.53 -1.88
N LEU A 299 -4.01 -21.33 -2.08
CA LEU A 299 -4.73 -20.59 -1.04
C LEU A 299 -5.97 -21.35 -0.55
N ALA A 300 -6.69 -22.06 -1.43
CA ALA A 300 -7.81 -22.89 -1.01
C ALA A 300 -7.36 -24.08 -0.16
N ALA A 301 -6.27 -24.75 -0.53
CA ALA A 301 -5.68 -25.80 0.29
C ALA A 301 -5.22 -25.27 1.66
N PHE A 302 -4.64 -24.06 1.69
CA PHE A 302 -4.28 -23.38 2.93
C PHE A 302 -5.51 -23.04 3.78
N ALA A 303 -6.53 -22.41 3.20
CA ALA A 303 -7.77 -22.06 3.88
C ALA A 303 -8.46 -23.31 4.46
N ALA A 304 -8.56 -24.39 3.68
CA ALA A 304 -9.16 -25.64 4.14
C ALA A 304 -8.44 -26.26 5.33
N ARG A 305 -7.10 -26.17 5.37
CA ARG A 305 -6.31 -26.68 6.48
C ARG A 305 -6.39 -25.82 7.74
N THR A 306 -6.48 -24.50 7.59
CA THR A 306 -6.46 -23.57 8.73
C THR A 306 -7.84 -23.24 9.26
N GLY A 307 -8.88 -23.45 8.46
CA GLY A 307 -10.23 -22.99 8.77
C GLY A 307 -10.45 -21.48 8.54
N LEU A 308 -9.44 -20.76 8.03
CA LEU A 308 -9.53 -19.32 7.80
C LEU A 308 -10.23 -18.99 6.49
N ALA A 309 -11.10 -17.99 6.51
CA ALA A 309 -11.54 -17.31 5.29
C ALA A 309 -10.45 -16.32 4.84
N VAL A 310 -9.78 -16.61 3.72
CA VAL A 310 -8.64 -15.83 3.25
C VAL A 310 -9.10 -14.81 2.21
N THR A 311 -9.11 -13.55 2.58
CA THR A 311 -9.38 -12.44 1.67
C THR A 311 -8.08 -11.92 1.09
N VAL A 312 -8.01 -11.83 -0.24
CA VAL A 312 -6.87 -11.25 -0.96
C VAL A 312 -7.33 -9.97 -1.65
N CYS A 313 -6.60 -8.89 -1.44
CA CYS A 313 -6.78 -7.64 -2.17
C CYS A 313 -5.50 -7.25 -2.89
N HIS A 314 -5.55 -7.20 -4.21
CA HIS A 314 -4.40 -6.85 -5.03
C HIS A 314 -4.27 -5.34 -5.21
N MET A 315 -3.04 -4.84 -5.11
CA MET A 315 -2.69 -3.47 -5.49
C MET A 315 -2.84 -3.28 -7.01
N PRO A 316 -3.24 -2.10 -7.51
CA PRO A 316 -3.32 -1.85 -8.94
C PRO A 316 -1.98 -2.15 -9.66
N PRO A 317 -1.99 -2.56 -10.93
CA PRO A 317 -0.76 -2.77 -11.69
C PRO A 317 0.13 -1.52 -11.69
N GLY A 318 1.45 -1.69 -11.54
CA GLY A 318 2.39 -0.57 -11.43
C GLY A 318 2.19 0.24 -10.15
N THR A 319 1.86 -0.41 -9.04
CA THR A 319 1.80 0.25 -7.73
C THR A 319 2.50 -0.54 -6.63
N SER A 320 3.43 -1.43 -6.99
CA SER A 320 4.16 -2.30 -6.05
C SER A 320 4.89 -1.53 -4.94
N LYS A 321 5.35 -0.30 -5.24
CA LYS A 321 5.91 0.61 -4.23
C LYS A 321 4.94 0.86 -3.07
N TRP A 322 3.63 0.87 -3.29
CA TRP A 322 2.65 1.15 -2.22
C TRP A 322 2.36 -0.06 -1.33
N ASN A 323 2.88 -1.24 -1.68
CA ASN A 323 2.78 -2.43 -0.85
C ASN A 323 3.60 -2.24 0.45
N LYS A 324 3.00 -2.54 1.61
CA LYS A 324 3.59 -2.20 2.91
C LYS A 324 4.85 -3.00 3.19
N VAL A 325 4.90 -4.26 2.76
CA VAL A 325 6.05 -5.16 2.88
C VAL A 325 7.31 -4.57 2.23
N GLU A 326 7.18 -3.89 1.09
CA GLU A 326 8.32 -3.27 0.41
C GLU A 326 8.98 -2.17 1.26
N HIS A 327 8.16 -1.26 1.81
CA HIS A 327 8.67 -0.13 2.57
C HIS A 327 8.94 -0.42 4.05
N ARG A 328 8.19 -1.35 4.67
CA ARG A 328 8.28 -1.63 6.11
C ARG A 328 9.21 -2.79 6.41
N LEU A 329 9.24 -3.81 5.56
CA LEU A 329 10.06 -5.01 5.77
C LEU A 329 11.31 -4.97 4.89
N PHE A 330 11.15 -4.98 3.56
CA PHE A 330 12.27 -5.13 2.64
C PHE A 330 13.24 -3.95 2.62
N SER A 331 12.75 -2.72 2.82
CA SER A 331 13.62 -1.55 2.97
C SER A 331 14.55 -1.68 4.18
N ALA A 332 14.02 -2.16 5.32
CA ALA A 332 14.79 -2.36 6.55
C ALA A 332 15.82 -3.48 6.38
N ILE A 333 15.44 -4.60 5.77
CA ILE A 333 16.34 -5.72 5.46
C ILE A 333 17.46 -5.24 4.53
N THR A 334 17.13 -4.51 3.46
CA THR A 334 18.11 -3.95 2.54
C THR A 334 19.07 -3.01 3.26
N MET A 335 18.61 -2.21 4.22
CA MET A 335 19.50 -1.36 5.01
C MET A 335 20.45 -2.18 5.90
N ASN A 336 19.97 -3.26 6.50
CA ASN A 336 20.71 -4.04 7.49
C ASN A 336 21.92 -4.79 6.91
N TRP A 337 21.79 -5.34 5.70
CA TRP A 337 22.87 -6.15 5.09
C TRP A 337 23.71 -5.41 4.03
N ARG A 338 23.53 -4.09 3.86
CA ARG A 338 24.33 -3.27 2.93
C ARG A 338 25.83 -3.43 3.21
N GLY A 339 26.61 -3.79 2.19
CA GLY A 339 28.06 -3.97 2.30
C GLY A 339 28.52 -5.27 2.99
N ARG A 340 27.63 -6.22 3.28
CA ARG A 340 27.97 -7.58 3.74
C ARG A 340 27.90 -8.53 2.54
N PRO A 341 28.94 -9.33 2.25
CA PRO A 341 28.81 -10.41 1.27
C PRO A 341 27.87 -11.48 1.82
N LEU A 342 26.93 -11.92 0.98
CA LEU A 342 25.96 -12.97 1.29
C LEU A 342 26.52 -14.30 0.81
N ASN A 343 27.60 -14.75 1.43
CA ASN A 343 28.40 -15.90 1.00
C ASN A 343 27.75 -17.26 1.29
N SER A 344 26.70 -17.30 2.11
CA SER A 344 25.92 -18.52 2.36
C SER A 344 24.44 -18.21 2.65
N HIS A 345 23.58 -19.19 2.44
CA HIS A 345 22.17 -19.11 2.84
C HIS A 345 21.98 -18.83 4.33
N GLU A 346 22.86 -19.35 5.18
CA GLU A 346 22.84 -19.08 6.61
C GLU A 346 23.13 -17.61 6.92
N VAL A 347 24.09 -17.00 6.22
CA VAL A 347 24.39 -15.57 6.35
C VAL A 347 23.23 -14.71 5.87
N VAL A 348 22.55 -15.11 4.79
CA VAL A 348 21.30 -14.48 4.32
C VAL A 348 20.24 -14.50 5.43
N VAL A 349 19.92 -15.68 5.95
CA VAL A 349 18.89 -15.86 7.00
C VAL A 349 19.25 -15.06 8.25
N LYS A 350 20.48 -15.19 8.77
CA LYS A 350 20.94 -14.47 9.97
C LYS A 350 20.91 -12.95 9.76
N SER A 351 21.26 -12.47 8.57
CA SER A 351 21.24 -11.03 8.26
C SER A 351 19.82 -10.48 8.19
N ILE A 352 18.88 -11.26 7.65
CA ILE A 352 17.47 -10.89 7.62
C ILE A 352 16.90 -10.89 9.04
N ALA A 353 17.12 -11.96 9.80
CA ALA A 353 16.63 -12.11 11.18
C ALA A 353 17.19 -11.05 12.15
N ALA A 354 18.40 -10.55 11.90
CA ALA A 354 18.98 -9.46 12.68
C ALA A 354 18.32 -8.08 12.42
N THR A 355 17.35 -7.99 11.51
CA THR A 355 16.73 -6.72 11.15
C THR A 355 15.78 -6.26 12.25
N THR A 356 16.12 -5.15 12.90
CA THR A 356 15.24 -4.45 13.84
C THR A 356 15.19 -2.96 13.53
N THR A 357 14.11 -2.30 13.92
CA THR A 357 13.97 -0.84 13.74
C THR A 357 13.62 -0.14 15.05
N ARG A 358 13.92 1.16 15.14
CA ARG A 358 13.53 2.00 16.29
C ARG A 358 12.01 2.06 16.50
N THR A 359 11.23 1.78 15.46
CA THR A 359 9.76 1.70 15.52
C THR A 359 9.25 0.34 15.99
N GLY A 360 10.14 -0.57 16.39
CA GLY A 360 9.77 -1.87 16.99
C GLY A 360 9.61 -3.02 16.00
N LEU A 361 9.97 -2.85 14.72
CA LEU A 361 9.97 -3.99 13.78
C LEU A 361 10.94 -5.06 14.26
N THR A 362 10.46 -6.30 14.33
CA THR A 362 11.27 -7.50 14.48
C THR A 362 11.05 -8.40 13.26
N VAL A 363 12.10 -9.10 12.83
CA VAL A 363 12.03 -9.97 11.65
C VAL A 363 12.49 -11.37 12.00
N HIS A 364 11.66 -12.37 11.72
CA HIS A 364 12.05 -13.77 11.72
C HIS A 364 12.38 -14.21 10.30
N ALA A 365 13.38 -15.08 10.14
CA ALA A 365 13.76 -15.61 8.85
C ALA A 365 14.10 -17.09 8.94
N GLU A 366 13.67 -17.86 7.95
CA GLU A 366 13.93 -19.30 7.86
C GLU A 366 14.37 -19.69 6.46
N LEU A 367 15.21 -20.72 6.38
CA LEU A 367 15.59 -21.33 5.13
C LEU A 367 14.53 -22.34 4.69
N ASP A 368 14.20 -22.32 3.40
CA ASP A 368 13.32 -23.28 2.78
C ASP A 368 14.00 -23.96 1.60
N THR A 369 14.36 -25.22 1.84
CA THR A 369 14.98 -26.13 0.87
C THR A 369 13.95 -26.97 0.13
N GLY A 370 12.65 -26.62 0.20
CA GLY A 370 11.58 -27.27 -0.53
C GLY A 370 11.73 -27.13 -2.05
N ALA A 371 11.20 -28.11 -2.78
CA ALA A 371 11.17 -28.09 -4.23
C ALA A 371 9.87 -27.48 -4.75
N TYR A 372 9.98 -26.51 -5.65
CA TYR A 372 8.88 -25.71 -6.18
C TYR A 372 8.94 -25.67 -7.71
N PRO A 373 8.57 -26.77 -8.39
CA PRO A 373 8.68 -26.87 -9.84
C PRO A 373 7.87 -25.78 -10.56
N THR A 374 8.45 -25.23 -11.63
CA THR A 374 7.75 -24.25 -12.47
C THR A 374 6.84 -24.93 -13.49
N GLY A 375 5.87 -24.18 -14.04
CA GLY A 375 5.01 -24.67 -15.12
C GLY A 375 3.89 -25.62 -14.69
N VAL A 376 3.59 -25.71 -13.39
CA VAL A 376 2.43 -26.46 -12.87
C VAL A 376 1.15 -25.93 -13.52
N LYS A 377 0.43 -26.82 -14.21
CA LYS A 377 -0.81 -26.49 -14.90
C LYS A 377 -1.98 -26.82 -13.99
N VAL A 378 -2.80 -25.81 -13.70
CA VAL A 378 -4.10 -25.99 -13.04
C VAL A 378 -5.18 -26.08 -14.10
N SER A 379 -5.87 -27.22 -14.13
CA SER A 379 -7.00 -27.48 -15.01
C SER A 379 -8.20 -26.57 -14.68
N ASP A 380 -9.12 -26.42 -15.63
CA ASP A 380 -10.35 -25.67 -15.37
C ASP A 380 -11.22 -26.34 -14.29
N ALA A 381 -11.19 -27.67 -14.20
CA ALA A 381 -11.92 -28.42 -13.18
C ALA A 381 -11.41 -28.11 -11.77
N GLU A 382 -10.09 -28.11 -11.57
CA GLU A 382 -9.47 -27.76 -10.28
C GLU A 382 -9.75 -26.31 -9.90
N LEU A 383 -9.68 -25.37 -10.85
CA LEU A 383 -9.97 -23.97 -10.57
C LEU A 383 -11.44 -23.74 -10.22
N ASN A 384 -12.37 -24.42 -10.90
CA ASN A 384 -13.80 -24.30 -10.62
C ASN A 384 -14.19 -24.90 -9.25
N ALA A 385 -13.40 -25.85 -8.74
CA ALA A 385 -13.58 -26.41 -7.41
C ALA A 385 -13.05 -25.50 -6.28
N VAL A 386 -12.25 -24.47 -6.61
CA VAL A 386 -11.75 -23.50 -5.62
C VAL A 386 -12.94 -22.73 -5.04
N PRO A 387 -13.14 -22.74 -3.71
CA PRO A 387 -14.24 -22.04 -3.04
C PRO A 387 -13.96 -20.54 -2.94
N VAL A 388 -13.89 -19.85 -4.07
CA VAL A 388 -13.54 -18.43 -4.16
C VAL A 388 -14.77 -17.57 -4.51
N THR A 389 -14.95 -16.49 -3.77
CA THR A 389 -15.98 -15.47 -4.03
C THR A 389 -15.30 -14.14 -4.37
N GLY A 390 -15.50 -13.66 -5.59
CA GLY A 390 -15.07 -12.30 -5.97
C GLY A 390 -15.95 -11.24 -5.30
N HIS A 391 -15.33 -10.16 -4.85
CA HIS A 391 -16.04 -9.03 -4.27
C HIS A 391 -16.81 -8.24 -5.34
N ALA A 392 -17.80 -7.44 -4.92
CA ALA A 392 -18.57 -6.60 -5.84
C ALA A 392 -17.71 -5.54 -6.53
N PHE A 393 -16.68 -5.03 -5.85
CA PHE A 393 -15.73 -4.06 -6.36
C PHE A 393 -14.43 -4.76 -6.78
N HIS A 394 -14.11 -4.72 -8.09
CA HIS A 394 -12.97 -5.42 -8.69
C HIS A 394 -12.80 -6.86 -8.20
N GLY A 395 -13.81 -7.72 -8.41
CA GLY A 395 -13.80 -9.12 -7.94
C GLY A 395 -12.65 -9.97 -8.50
N GLU A 396 -12.01 -9.51 -9.56
CA GLU A 396 -10.77 -10.05 -10.11
C GLU A 396 -9.53 -9.74 -9.25
N TRP A 397 -9.51 -8.60 -8.54
CA TRP A 397 -8.44 -8.16 -7.64
C TRP A 397 -8.77 -8.41 -6.17
N ASN A 398 -10.05 -8.47 -5.82
CA ASN A 398 -10.54 -8.56 -4.47
C ASN A 398 -11.43 -9.79 -4.35
N TYR A 399 -10.97 -10.81 -3.63
CA TYR A 399 -11.71 -12.06 -3.49
C TYR A 399 -11.44 -12.73 -2.15
N THR A 400 -12.41 -13.51 -1.68
CA THR A 400 -12.28 -14.36 -0.50
C THR A 400 -12.27 -15.82 -0.91
N VAL A 401 -11.25 -16.56 -0.47
CA VAL A 401 -11.17 -18.01 -0.55
C VAL A 401 -11.63 -18.59 0.78
N HIS A 402 -12.67 -19.42 0.73
CA HIS A 402 -13.30 -20.00 1.91
C HIS A 402 -12.65 -21.33 2.30
N PRO A 403 -12.64 -21.69 3.60
CA PRO A 403 -12.01 -22.92 4.07
C PRO A 403 -12.77 -24.18 3.63
N HIS A 404 -14.07 -24.08 3.43
CA HIS A 404 -14.88 -25.17 2.91
C HIS A 404 -15.56 -24.68 1.63
N PRO A 405 -15.75 -25.55 0.62
CA PRO A 405 -16.77 -25.29 -0.39
C PRO A 405 -18.05 -25.01 0.36
N ALA A 406 -18.71 -23.89 0.05
CA ALA A 406 -19.93 -23.49 0.72
C ALA A 406 -20.86 -24.71 0.80
N GLY A 407 -20.97 -25.29 1.99
CA GLY A 407 -21.81 -26.46 2.20
C GLY A 407 -23.23 -26.10 1.81
N PRO A 408 -24.01 -27.05 1.25
CA PRO A 408 -25.39 -26.76 0.92
C PRO A 408 -26.09 -26.34 2.20
N ALA A 409 -26.73 -25.16 2.19
CA ALA A 409 -27.74 -24.85 3.18
C ALA A 409 -28.74 -26.02 3.21
N GLY A 410 -28.98 -26.59 4.40
CA GLY A 410 -29.87 -27.74 4.56
C GLY A 410 -31.32 -27.47 4.14
N PRO A 411 -32.15 -28.52 4.16
CA PRO A 411 -32.69 -29.17 2.97
C PRO A 411 -33.72 -28.30 2.23
N THR A 412 -33.38 -27.85 1.03
CA THR A 412 -34.38 -27.47 0.02
C THR A 412 -34.13 -28.26 -1.25
N GLY A 413 -34.60 -29.51 -1.27
CA GLY A 413 -34.71 -30.35 -2.46
C GLY A 413 -33.39 -30.69 -3.17
N PRO A 414 -33.37 -31.70 -4.04
CA PRO A 414 -32.18 -31.99 -4.84
C PRO A 414 -31.91 -30.81 -5.77
N ALA A 415 -30.74 -30.18 -5.64
CA ALA A 415 -30.26 -29.19 -6.60
C ALA A 415 -30.04 -29.89 -7.95
N PRO A 416 -30.67 -29.44 -9.05
CA PRO A 416 -30.41 -30.00 -10.37
C PRO A 416 -29.00 -29.58 -10.82
N GLY A 417 -28.28 -30.52 -11.44
CA GLY A 417 -26.96 -30.29 -12.01
C GLY A 417 -26.95 -29.21 -13.11
N PRO A 418 -25.76 -28.88 -13.65
CA PRO A 418 -25.59 -27.76 -14.56
C PRO A 418 -26.03 -28.14 -15.99
N THR A 419 -27.34 -28.19 -16.24
CA THR A 419 -27.97 -28.10 -17.58
C THR A 419 -29.50 -28.07 -17.48
N ALA A 420 -30.05 -27.18 -16.65
CA ALA A 420 -31.46 -26.80 -16.78
C ALA A 420 -31.57 -25.76 -17.92
N VAL A 421 -31.78 -26.22 -19.16
CA VAL A 421 -32.16 -25.32 -20.25
C VAL A 421 -33.63 -25.02 -20.06
N PHE A 422 -33.98 -23.76 -19.79
CA PHE A 422 -35.38 -23.36 -19.67
C PHE A 422 -35.98 -23.20 -21.07
N ASP A 423 -37.21 -23.67 -21.26
CA ASP A 423 -37.92 -23.48 -22.52
C ASP A 423 -38.07 -21.97 -22.82
N ARG A 424 -37.57 -21.57 -23.99
CA ARG A 424 -37.64 -20.19 -24.49
C ARG A 424 -39.08 -19.74 -24.76
N GLY A 425 -39.96 -20.68 -25.13
CA GLY A 425 -41.39 -20.44 -25.29
C GLY A 425 -42.07 -20.11 -23.97
N ALA A 426 -41.68 -20.78 -22.88
CA ALA A 426 -42.17 -20.46 -21.54
C ALA A 426 -41.65 -19.10 -21.04
N LEU A 427 -40.41 -18.72 -21.38
CA LEU A 427 -39.82 -17.44 -21.00
C LEU A 427 -40.40 -16.23 -21.75
N SER A 428 -41.00 -16.44 -22.93
CA SER A 428 -41.65 -15.38 -23.72
C SER A 428 -43.09 -15.08 -23.28
N HIS A 429 -43.59 -15.74 -22.23
CA HIS A 429 -44.96 -15.59 -21.74
C HIS A 429 -45.28 -14.13 -21.35
N PRO A 430 -46.45 -13.58 -21.74
CA PRO A 430 -46.79 -12.17 -21.50
C PRO A 430 -46.73 -11.71 -20.04
N ALA A 431 -46.99 -12.61 -19.09
CA ALA A 431 -46.84 -12.32 -17.67
C ALA A 431 -45.39 -12.05 -17.24
N LEU A 432 -44.41 -12.64 -17.93
CA LEU A 432 -42.99 -12.49 -17.63
C LEU A 432 -42.36 -11.34 -18.42
N THR A 433 -42.75 -11.18 -19.68
CA THR A 433 -42.20 -10.17 -20.58
C THR A 433 -42.93 -8.82 -20.48
N GLY A 434 -44.16 -8.81 -19.96
CA GLY A 434 -45.00 -7.61 -19.89
C GLY A 434 -45.55 -7.16 -21.24
N MET A 435 -45.41 -7.98 -22.29
CA MET A 435 -45.85 -7.71 -23.66
C MET A 435 -46.45 -8.96 -24.32
N THR A 436 -47.32 -8.78 -25.31
CA THR A 436 -47.88 -9.92 -26.05
C THR A 436 -46.81 -10.60 -26.90
N SER A 437 -47.02 -11.88 -27.25
CA SER A 437 -46.10 -12.60 -28.16
C SER A 437 -45.98 -11.94 -29.54
N ILE A 438 -47.06 -11.28 -30.00
CA ILE A 438 -47.07 -10.48 -31.22
C ILE A 438 -46.15 -9.26 -31.06
N ALA A 439 -46.31 -8.49 -29.99
CA ALA A 439 -45.47 -7.31 -29.73
C ALA A 439 -43.98 -7.65 -29.54
N LEU A 440 -43.67 -8.79 -28.92
CA LEU A 440 -42.29 -9.27 -28.77
C LEU A 440 -41.67 -9.66 -30.13
N THR A 441 -42.47 -10.28 -31.01
CA THR A 441 -42.06 -10.60 -32.38
C THR A 441 -41.84 -9.34 -33.21
N GLU A 442 -42.78 -8.40 -33.18
CA GLU A 442 -42.66 -7.08 -33.86
C GLU A 442 -41.43 -6.30 -33.39
N LEU A 443 -41.13 -6.32 -32.08
CA LEU A 443 -39.92 -5.70 -31.54
C LEU A 443 -38.66 -6.39 -32.08
N THR A 444 -38.64 -7.71 -32.11
CA THR A 444 -37.50 -8.48 -32.63
C THR A 444 -37.27 -8.20 -34.12
N GLU A 445 -38.34 -8.14 -34.91
CA GLU A 445 -38.29 -7.80 -36.34
C GLU A 445 -37.79 -6.37 -36.57
N THR A 446 -38.30 -5.40 -35.80
CA THR A 446 -37.88 -3.99 -35.88
C THR A 446 -36.38 -3.84 -35.65
N LEU A 447 -35.83 -4.57 -34.67
CA LEU A 447 -34.41 -4.50 -34.33
C LEU A 447 -33.50 -5.32 -35.26
N THR A 448 -34.06 -6.14 -36.14
CA THR A 448 -33.28 -7.10 -36.96
C THR A 448 -32.33 -6.41 -37.93
N ALA A 449 -32.79 -5.38 -38.65
CA ALA A 449 -31.97 -4.70 -39.65
C ALA A 449 -30.77 -3.95 -39.02
N ASP A 450 -31.00 -3.27 -37.91
CA ASP A 450 -29.96 -2.50 -37.22
C ASP A 450 -28.98 -3.41 -36.48
N TRP A 451 -29.46 -4.50 -35.89
CA TRP A 451 -28.60 -5.49 -35.26
C TRP A 451 -27.68 -6.18 -36.27
N GLN A 452 -28.21 -6.54 -37.46
CA GLN A 452 -27.38 -7.07 -38.55
C GLN A 452 -26.35 -6.05 -39.04
N THR A 453 -26.69 -4.76 -39.06
CA THR A 453 -25.78 -3.68 -39.42
C THR A 453 -24.66 -3.51 -38.38
N LEU A 454 -24.98 -3.56 -37.09
CA LEU A 454 -23.99 -3.54 -36.01
C LEU A 454 -23.04 -4.75 -36.07
N GLN A 455 -23.56 -5.96 -36.31
CA GLN A 455 -22.72 -7.16 -36.46
C GLN A 455 -21.76 -7.06 -37.65
N LYS A 456 -22.18 -6.44 -38.75
CA LYS A 456 -21.31 -6.16 -39.91
C LYS A 456 -20.24 -5.11 -39.59
N GLN A 457 -20.58 -4.06 -38.84
CA GLN A 457 -19.63 -3.03 -38.42
C GLN A 457 -18.59 -3.58 -37.42
N ASP A 458 -18.98 -4.43 -36.47
CA ASP A 458 -18.06 -5.09 -35.54
C ASP A 458 -17.13 -6.11 -36.24
N ALA A 459 -17.59 -6.70 -37.35
CA ALA A 459 -16.75 -7.56 -38.19
C ALA A 459 -15.70 -6.77 -38.99
N VAL A 460 -15.95 -5.49 -39.28
CA VAL A 460 -15.08 -4.59 -40.06
C VAL A 460 -14.18 -3.73 -39.17
N THR A 461 -14.58 -3.44 -37.93
CA THR A 461 -13.88 -2.45 -37.08
C THR A 461 -13.10 -3.13 -35.95
N ARG A 462 -11.82 -3.43 -36.19
CA ARG A 462 -10.80 -3.38 -35.13
C ARG A 462 -9.60 -2.57 -35.59
N ARG A 463 -9.17 -1.66 -34.70
CA ARG A 463 -7.86 -0.99 -34.67
C ARG A 463 -6.78 -2.01 -35.09
N ASP A 464 -6.16 -1.77 -36.24
CA ASP A 464 -4.88 -2.32 -36.75
C ASP A 464 -4.86 -2.58 -38.27
N GLY A 465 -5.93 -2.24 -39.02
CA GLY A 465 -5.84 -2.10 -40.48
C GLY A 465 -5.43 -3.36 -41.24
N ARG A 466 -5.70 -4.56 -40.70
CA ARG A 466 -5.48 -5.84 -41.40
C ARG A 466 -6.79 -6.59 -41.59
N GLU A 467 -7.07 -6.97 -42.84
CA GLU A 467 -8.21 -7.80 -43.19
C GLU A 467 -8.10 -9.22 -42.60
N ARG A 468 -9.24 -9.76 -42.19
CA ARG A 468 -9.35 -11.10 -41.61
C ARG A 468 -9.33 -12.15 -42.73
N ARG A 469 -8.28 -12.96 -42.81
CA ARG A 469 -8.30 -14.23 -43.58
C ARG A 469 -9.00 -15.33 -42.78
N ARG A 470 -10.33 -15.45 -42.90
CA ARG A 470 -11.06 -16.67 -42.53
C ARG A 470 -12.23 -16.90 -43.50
N ALA A 471 -12.45 -18.16 -43.86
CA ALA A 471 -13.52 -18.57 -44.77
C ALA A 471 -14.92 -18.19 -44.22
N PRO A 472 -15.89 -17.91 -45.10
CA PRO A 472 -17.28 -17.66 -44.73
C PRO A 472 -17.82 -18.80 -43.85
N GLY A 473 -18.35 -18.49 -42.66
CA GLY A 473 -18.88 -19.48 -41.71
C GLY A 473 -17.92 -19.93 -40.59
N GLY A 474 -16.65 -19.53 -40.59
CA GLY A 474 -15.63 -19.96 -39.61
C GLY A 474 -15.54 -19.16 -38.29
N GLY A 475 -16.66 -18.64 -37.79
CA GLY A 475 -16.76 -17.92 -36.51
C GLY A 475 -17.37 -18.81 -35.42
N ARG A 476 -16.95 -18.65 -34.16
CA ARG A 476 -17.64 -19.26 -33.02
C ARG A 476 -19.07 -18.70 -33.02
N LYS A 477 -20.10 -19.54 -33.19
CA LYS A 477 -21.51 -19.10 -33.22
C LYS A 477 -21.79 -18.21 -32.00
N ALA A 478 -22.49 -17.08 -32.21
CA ALA A 478 -22.91 -16.24 -31.10
C ALA A 478 -23.70 -17.10 -30.11
N LYS A 479 -23.38 -17.02 -28.81
CA LYS A 479 -24.02 -17.86 -27.78
C LYS A 479 -25.49 -17.50 -27.53
N LEU A 480 -25.92 -16.32 -27.97
CA LEU A 480 -27.31 -15.85 -27.97
C LEU A 480 -27.59 -15.25 -29.35
N ASP A 481 -28.70 -15.66 -29.96
CA ASP A 481 -29.24 -15.04 -31.17
C ASP A 481 -29.97 -13.72 -30.84
N LEU A 482 -30.49 -13.02 -31.85
CA LEU A 482 -31.18 -11.75 -31.64
C LEU A 482 -32.44 -11.92 -30.76
N ALA A 483 -33.22 -12.97 -31.00
CA ALA A 483 -34.45 -13.23 -30.25
C ALA A 483 -34.15 -13.45 -28.76
N ASP A 484 -33.10 -14.21 -28.45
CA ASP A 484 -32.63 -14.42 -27.09
C ASP A 484 -32.16 -13.12 -26.44
N ARG A 485 -31.44 -12.27 -27.17
CA ARG A 485 -30.93 -10.99 -26.64
C ARG A 485 -32.07 -10.01 -26.33
N VAL A 486 -33.08 -9.96 -27.20
CA VAL A 486 -34.29 -9.16 -26.99
C VAL A 486 -35.04 -9.68 -25.77
N LEU A 487 -35.26 -11.00 -25.70
CA LEU A 487 -35.98 -11.64 -24.60
C LEU A 487 -35.29 -11.40 -23.25
N VAL A 488 -33.97 -11.58 -23.16
CA VAL A 488 -33.18 -11.28 -21.95
C VAL A 488 -33.37 -9.82 -21.49
N THR A 489 -33.36 -8.89 -22.45
CA THR A 489 -33.45 -7.45 -22.17
C THR A 489 -34.84 -7.06 -21.66
N VAL A 490 -35.88 -7.61 -22.28
CA VAL A 490 -37.28 -7.41 -21.88
C VAL A 490 -37.54 -8.00 -20.49
N LEU A 491 -37.08 -9.23 -20.22
CA LEU A 491 -37.20 -9.86 -18.89
C LEU A 491 -36.47 -9.04 -17.82
N GLN A 492 -35.31 -8.47 -18.15
CA GLN A 492 -34.59 -7.59 -17.23
C GLN A 492 -35.35 -6.30 -16.93
N GLN A 493 -35.97 -5.68 -17.94
CA GLN A 493 -36.73 -4.43 -17.76
C GLN A 493 -38.04 -4.66 -17.01
N ASN A 494 -38.77 -5.73 -17.32
CA ASN A 494 -40.09 -5.98 -16.74
C ASN A 494 -40.02 -6.52 -15.30
N LEU A 495 -39.02 -7.36 -14.98
CA LEU A 495 -38.94 -8.06 -13.69
C LEU A 495 -37.73 -7.64 -12.82
N ALA A 496 -36.98 -6.63 -13.27
CA ALA A 496 -35.74 -6.14 -12.64
C ALA A 496 -34.73 -7.27 -12.31
N LEU A 497 -34.72 -8.35 -13.11
CA LEU A 497 -33.92 -9.53 -12.83
C LEU A 497 -32.42 -9.22 -12.84
N PRO A 498 -31.64 -9.70 -11.86
CA PRO A 498 -30.20 -9.53 -11.87
C PRO A 498 -29.57 -10.32 -13.03
N PRO A 499 -28.47 -9.84 -13.65
CA PRO A 499 -27.77 -10.56 -14.72
C PRO A 499 -27.34 -11.98 -14.35
N THR A 500 -27.25 -12.27 -13.05
CA THR A 500 -26.93 -13.60 -12.51
C THR A 500 -28.05 -14.61 -12.76
N VAL A 501 -29.31 -14.21 -12.61
CA VAL A 501 -30.48 -15.07 -12.84
C VAL A 501 -30.69 -15.27 -14.34
N LEU A 502 -30.58 -14.20 -15.14
CA LEU A 502 -30.67 -14.29 -16.60
C LEU A 502 -29.55 -15.16 -17.21
N ALA A 503 -28.33 -15.07 -16.68
CA ALA A 503 -27.22 -15.92 -17.11
C ALA A 503 -27.51 -17.41 -16.87
N HIS A 504 -28.19 -17.72 -15.77
CA HIS A 504 -28.62 -19.07 -15.44
C HIS A 504 -29.72 -19.57 -16.37
N LEU A 505 -30.76 -18.75 -16.63
CA LEU A 505 -31.88 -19.09 -17.51
C LEU A 505 -31.44 -19.41 -18.95
N PHE A 506 -30.48 -18.65 -19.47
CA PHE A 506 -30.00 -18.77 -20.85
C PHE A 506 -28.71 -19.60 -20.99
N ALA A 507 -28.22 -20.20 -19.89
CA ALA A 507 -26.99 -20.99 -19.87
C ALA A 507 -25.75 -20.28 -20.48
N VAL A 508 -25.61 -18.97 -20.26
CA VAL A 508 -24.50 -18.14 -20.74
C VAL A 508 -23.79 -17.40 -19.59
N SER A 509 -22.67 -16.73 -19.88
CA SER A 509 -21.98 -15.95 -18.84
C SER A 509 -22.73 -14.66 -18.51
N LYS A 510 -22.56 -14.18 -17.26
CA LYS A 510 -23.08 -12.88 -16.81
C LYS A 510 -22.62 -11.72 -17.70
N ASP A 511 -21.39 -11.78 -18.20
CA ASP A 511 -20.87 -10.78 -19.13
C ASP A 511 -21.57 -10.85 -20.49
N THR A 512 -21.91 -12.05 -20.97
CA THR A 512 -22.70 -12.24 -22.20
C THR A 512 -24.06 -11.55 -22.06
N ILE A 513 -24.71 -11.70 -20.89
CA ILE A 513 -25.98 -11.03 -20.58
C ILE A 513 -25.82 -9.51 -20.51
N ARG A 514 -24.78 -9.00 -19.82
CA ARG A 514 -24.52 -7.55 -19.71
C ARG A 514 -24.26 -6.91 -21.08
N HIS A 515 -23.50 -7.58 -21.94
CA HIS A 515 -23.26 -7.12 -23.29
C HIS A 515 -24.54 -7.15 -24.13
N ALA A 516 -25.30 -8.25 -24.10
CA ALA A 516 -26.56 -8.38 -24.81
C ALA A 516 -27.57 -7.29 -24.40
N THR A 517 -27.75 -7.09 -23.10
CA THR A 517 -28.71 -6.12 -22.56
C THR A 517 -28.31 -4.67 -22.85
N SER A 518 -27.02 -4.34 -22.80
CA SER A 518 -26.52 -3.02 -23.19
C SER A 518 -26.70 -2.75 -24.69
N GLU A 519 -26.38 -3.74 -25.54
CA GLU A 519 -26.51 -3.65 -26.99
C GLU A 519 -27.97 -3.45 -27.42
N ILE A 520 -28.88 -4.28 -26.91
CA ILE A 520 -30.30 -4.20 -27.27
C ILE A 520 -30.96 -2.95 -26.70
N ARG A 521 -30.62 -2.50 -25.48
CA ARG A 521 -31.16 -1.23 -24.96
C ARG A 521 -30.82 -0.05 -25.85
N ARG A 522 -29.57 0.04 -26.32
CA ARG A 522 -29.14 1.09 -27.24
C ARG A 522 -29.94 1.06 -28.55
N LEU A 523 -30.25 -0.14 -29.06
CA LEU A 523 -31.08 -0.30 -30.25
C LEU A 523 -32.55 0.08 -29.97
N MET A 524 -33.11 -0.32 -28.82
CA MET A 524 -34.47 0.06 -28.42
C MET A 524 -34.61 1.58 -28.22
N ASP A 525 -33.60 2.25 -27.68
CA ASP A 525 -33.56 3.70 -27.51
C ASP A 525 -33.57 4.43 -28.87
N GLN A 526 -32.92 3.86 -29.89
CA GLN A 526 -32.91 4.41 -31.26
C GLN A 526 -34.28 4.35 -31.94
N HIS A 527 -35.11 3.36 -31.57
CA HIS A 527 -36.49 3.21 -32.03
C HIS A 527 -37.53 3.86 -31.10
N ALA A 528 -37.10 4.78 -30.23
CA ALA A 528 -37.95 5.51 -29.29
C ALA A 528 -38.80 4.61 -28.37
N HIS A 529 -38.32 3.42 -28.03
CA HIS A 529 -39.01 2.52 -27.12
C HIS A 529 -38.87 3.02 -25.67
N THR A 530 -39.94 3.58 -25.10
CA THR A 530 -39.88 4.12 -23.73
C THR A 530 -39.77 3.01 -22.69
N PRO A 531 -38.76 3.04 -21.80
CA PRO A 531 -38.64 2.04 -20.74
C PRO A 531 -39.81 2.15 -19.76
N ARG A 532 -40.61 1.09 -19.67
CA ARG A 532 -41.68 0.97 -18.67
C ARG A 532 -41.05 0.70 -17.29
N PRO A 533 -41.58 1.25 -16.18
CA PRO A 533 -41.17 0.82 -14.85
C PRO A 533 -41.41 -0.68 -14.66
N PRO A 534 -40.53 -1.39 -13.94
CA PRO A 534 -40.64 -2.83 -13.75
C PRO A 534 -41.96 -3.19 -13.08
N ALA A 535 -42.64 -4.20 -13.60
CA ALA A 535 -43.88 -4.73 -13.04
C ALA A 535 -43.65 -5.49 -11.72
N ALA A 536 -42.46 -6.04 -11.53
CA ALA A 536 -42.03 -6.68 -10.28
C ALA A 536 -40.51 -6.58 -10.11
N HIS A 537 -40.05 -6.71 -8.87
CA HIS A 537 -38.62 -6.79 -8.55
C HIS A 537 -38.28 -8.20 -8.04
N LEU A 538 -37.67 -9.02 -8.90
CA LEU A 538 -37.33 -10.39 -8.59
C LEU A 538 -35.81 -10.56 -8.53
N ASN A 539 -35.29 -10.90 -7.35
CA ASN A 539 -33.84 -10.99 -7.11
C ASN A 539 -33.30 -12.43 -7.18
N THR A 540 -34.16 -13.44 -7.28
CA THR A 540 -33.79 -14.86 -7.22
C THR A 540 -34.53 -15.69 -8.27
N LEU A 541 -33.93 -16.81 -8.69
CA LEU A 541 -34.58 -17.78 -9.58
C LEU A 541 -35.83 -18.38 -8.94
N ALA A 542 -35.79 -18.66 -7.63
CA ALA A 542 -36.95 -19.13 -6.89
C ALA A 542 -38.11 -18.12 -6.93
N GLY A 543 -37.82 -16.82 -6.76
CA GLY A 543 -38.81 -15.76 -6.89
C GLY A 543 -39.42 -15.68 -8.29
N LEU A 544 -38.61 -15.91 -9.33
CA LEU A 544 -39.09 -16.00 -10.71
C LEU A 544 -40.00 -17.21 -10.94
N LEU A 545 -39.63 -18.38 -10.45
CA LEU A 545 -40.45 -19.60 -10.59
C LEU A 545 -41.81 -19.45 -9.87
N VAL A 546 -41.82 -18.85 -8.67
CA VAL A 546 -43.06 -18.56 -7.93
C VAL A 546 -43.91 -17.53 -8.68
N HIS A 547 -43.29 -16.46 -9.19
CA HIS A 547 -43.99 -15.44 -9.96
C HIS A 547 -44.58 -16.00 -11.26
N ALA A 548 -43.84 -16.85 -11.97
CA ALA A 548 -44.30 -17.54 -13.18
C ALA A 548 -45.51 -18.45 -12.89
N ALA A 549 -45.40 -19.29 -11.85
CA ALA A 549 -46.48 -20.19 -11.44
C ALA A 549 -47.75 -19.42 -11.02
N ALA A 550 -47.61 -18.30 -10.30
CA ALA A 550 -48.73 -17.45 -9.89
C ALA A 550 -49.49 -16.82 -11.07
N HIS A 551 -48.84 -16.67 -12.23
CA HIS A 551 -49.42 -16.09 -13.44
C HIS A 551 -49.65 -17.12 -14.56
N GLY A 552 -49.70 -18.40 -14.22
CA GLY A 552 -50.01 -19.50 -15.16
C GLY A 552 -48.89 -19.86 -16.15
N ALA A 553 -47.68 -19.36 -15.95
CA ALA A 553 -46.51 -19.71 -16.76
C ALA A 553 -45.70 -20.83 -16.08
N THR A 554 -45.66 -22.01 -16.69
CA THR A 554 -44.87 -23.14 -16.19
C THR A 554 -43.47 -23.12 -16.82
N LEU A 555 -42.46 -22.76 -16.03
CA LEU A 555 -41.06 -22.79 -16.45
C LEU A 555 -40.49 -24.21 -16.27
N THR A 556 -40.61 -25.05 -17.29
CA THR A 556 -40.02 -26.40 -17.30
C THR A 556 -38.59 -26.38 -17.83
N THR A 557 -37.74 -27.23 -17.27
CA THR A 557 -36.37 -27.46 -17.76
C THR A 557 -36.40 -28.54 -18.85
N GLU A 558 -35.94 -28.26 -20.06
CA GLU A 558 -35.81 -29.25 -21.12
C GLU A 558 -34.75 -30.30 -20.74
N THR A 559 -35.19 -31.54 -20.53
CA THR A 559 -34.30 -32.71 -20.53
C THR A 559 -33.98 -33.08 -21.96
N LYS A 560 -32.77 -32.74 -22.42
CA LYS A 560 -32.24 -33.21 -23.70
C LYS A 560 -32.16 -34.75 -23.69
N PRO A 561 -32.79 -35.49 -24.61
CA PRO A 561 -32.60 -36.94 -24.70
C PRO A 561 -31.14 -37.21 -25.09
N ALA A 562 -30.51 -38.18 -24.42
CA ALA A 562 -29.16 -38.61 -24.72
C ALA A 562 -29.10 -39.18 -26.15
N SER A 563 -28.20 -38.65 -26.97
CA SER A 563 -27.78 -39.21 -28.26
C SER A 563 -26.29 -39.00 -28.42
#